data_AF-A0A962M2K3-F1
#
_entry.id   AF-A0A962M2K3-F1
#
_cell.length_a   1.000
_cell.length_b   1.000
_cell.length_c   1.000
_cell.angle_alpha   90.00
_cell.angle_beta   90.00
_cell.angle_gamma   90.00
#
_symmetry.space_group_name_H-M   'P 1'
#
loop_
_entity.id
_entity.type
_entity.pdbx_description
1 polymer ?
#
loop_
_entity_poly.entity_id
_entity_poly.type
_entity_poly.pdbx_seq_one_letter_code
_entity_poly.pdbx_strand_id
1 'polypeptide(L)' 'DGTDENFHMLLKAYQSMRPEDFELFVGFFIAEKRDINATGRDGRSVLDIVKTHRHGVEYLEILVAAGAV' A
#
# COMPACT_ATOMS: atom_id res chain seq x y z
N ASP A 1 -3.72 -16.12 8.49
CA ASP A 1 -3.49 -15.48 9.81
C ASP A 1 -4.47 -14.35 10.13
N GLY A 2 -5.53 -14.16 9.33
CA GLY A 2 -6.68 -13.28 9.67
C GLY A 2 -6.43 -11.79 9.47
N THR A 3 -5.25 -11.42 9.00
CA THR A 3 -4.91 -10.08 8.51
C THR A 3 -5.68 -9.81 7.22
N ASP A 4 -6.08 -8.55 7.02
CA ASP A 4 -6.80 -8.12 5.83
C ASP A 4 -6.03 -8.49 4.55
N GLU A 5 -6.71 -9.12 3.59
CA GLU A 5 -6.11 -9.53 2.31
C GLU A 5 -5.55 -8.33 1.55
N ASN A 6 -6.26 -7.20 1.58
CA ASN A 6 -5.88 -5.97 0.92
C ASN A 6 -4.58 -5.41 1.50
N PHE A 7 -4.45 -5.40 2.83
CA PHE A 7 -3.22 -5.00 3.52
C PHE A 7 -2.04 -5.89 3.11
N HIS A 8 -2.24 -7.21 3.09
CA HIS A 8 -1.19 -8.15 2.71
C HIS A 8 -0.72 -7.98 1.27
N MET A 9 -1.65 -7.76 0.34
CA MET A 9 -1.33 -7.50 -1.07
C MET A 9 -0.52 -6.21 -1.22
N LEU A 10 -0.96 -5.11 -0.60
CA LEU A 10 -0.27 -3.82 -0.63
C LEU A 10 1.13 -3.91 -0.01
N LEU A 11 1.25 -4.56 1.16
CA LEU A 11 2.53 -4.70 1.87
C LEU A 11 3.53 -5.51 1.04
N LYS A 12 3.05 -6.60 0.42
CA LYS A 12 3.89 -7.45 -0.42
C LYS A 12 4.34 -6.74 -1.69
N ALA A 13 3.44 -5.98 -2.33
CA ALA A 13 3.77 -5.17 -3.49
C ALA A 13 4.83 -4.11 -3.13
N TYR A 14 4.63 -3.37 -2.03
CA TYR A 14 5.59 -2.39 -1.53
C TYR A 14 6.99 -2.99 -1.30
N GLN A 15 7.07 -4.20 -0.74
CA GLN A 15 8.34 -4.87 -0.44
C GLN A 15 9.04 -5.47 -1.66
N SER A 16 8.31 -5.71 -2.75
CA SER A 16 8.79 -6.53 -3.89
C SER A 16 8.93 -5.75 -5.19
N MET A 17 8.27 -4.60 -5.33
CA MET A 17 8.18 -3.82 -6.55
C MET A 17 8.99 -2.53 -6.47
N ARG A 18 9.50 -2.08 -7.61
CA ARG A 18 10.00 -0.71 -7.77
C ARG A 18 8.83 0.28 -7.77
N PRO A 19 9.05 1.58 -7.50
CA PRO A 19 7.97 2.57 -7.45
C PRO A 19 7.07 2.58 -8.69
N GLU A 20 7.66 2.53 -9.88
CA GLU A 20 6.95 2.48 -11.17
C GLU A 20 6.02 1.26 -11.30
N ASP A 21 6.47 0.08 -10.86
CA ASP A 21 5.67 -1.15 -10.90
C ASP A 21 4.58 -1.14 -9.81
N PHE A 22 4.89 -0.53 -8.66
CA PHE A 22 3.96 -0.36 -7.55
C PHE A 22 2.81 0.60 -7.91
N GLU A 23 3.09 1.67 -8.64
CA GLU A 23 2.06 2.60 -9.15
C GLU A 23 1.04 1.88 -10.04
N LEU A 24 1.52 1.07 -10.98
CA LEU A 24 0.66 0.25 -11.83
C LEU A 24 -0.18 -0.73 -11.00
N PHE A 25 0.44 -1.40 -10.03
CA PHE A 25 -0.25 -2.30 -9.12
C PHE A 25 -1.38 -1.60 -8.35
N VAL A 26 -1.10 -0.43 -7.74
CA VAL A 26 -2.09 0.34 -6.99
C VAL A 26 -3.24 0.78 -7.89
N GLY A 27 -2.95 1.16 -9.15
CA GLY A 27 -3.99 1.46 -10.14
C GLY A 27 -4.95 0.29 -10.41
N PHE A 28 -4.43 -0.92 -10.59
CA PHE A 28 -5.28 -2.12 -10.74
C PHE A 28 -6.04 -2.44 -9.46
N PHE A 29 -5.38 -2.30 -8.31
CA PHE A 29 -5.94 -2.59 -7.00
C PHE A 29 -7.19 -1.76 -6.70
N ILE A 30 -7.14 -0.44 -6.93
CA ILE A 30 -8.31 0.45 -6.75
C ILE A 30 -9.39 0.22 -7.82
N ALA A 31 -9.00 -0.15 -9.05
CA ALA A 31 -9.95 -0.48 -10.11
C ALA A 31 -10.80 -1.72 -9.78
N GLU A 32 -10.25 -2.66 -9.02
CA GLU A 32 -10.97 -3.80 -8.44
C GLU A 32 -11.83 -3.45 -7.22
N LYS A 33 -11.91 -2.17 -6.83
CA LYS A 33 -12.62 -1.67 -5.63
C LYS A 33 -12.08 -2.28 -4.33
N ARG A 34 -10.79 -2.59 -4.29
CA ARG A 34 -10.11 -3.04 -3.07
C ARG A 34 -9.82 -1.86 -2.15
N ASP A 35 -9.70 -2.15 -0.86
CA ASP A 35 -9.50 -1.13 0.17
C ASP A 35 -8.02 -0.76 0.30
N ILE A 36 -7.66 0.45 -0.14
CA ILE A 36 -6.29 0.97 -0.04
C ILE A 36 -5.88 1.32 1.40
N ASN A 37 -6.86 1.52 2.29
CA ASN A 37 -6.66 1.86 3.70
C ASN A 37 -6.69 0.63 4.61
N ALA A 38 -6.71 -0.57 4.05
CA ALA A 38 -6.70 -1.81 4.80
C ALA A 38 -5.53 -1.86 5.78
N THR A 39 -5.79 -2.35 6.99
CA THR A 39 -4.82 -2.35 8.10
C THR A 39 -4.37 -3.76 8.47
N GLY A 40 -3.14 -3.85 8.96
CA GLY A 40 -2.62 -5.05 9.59
C GLY A 40 -3.26 -5.33 10.95
N ARG A 41 -2.83 -6.42 11.60
CA ARG A 41 -3.30 -6.79 12.96
C ARG A 41 -3.01 -5.75 14.03
N ASP A 42 -2.01 -4.90 13.80
CA ASP A 42 -1.61 -3.82 14.69
C ASP A 42 -2.35 -2.50 14.40
N GLY A 43 -3.31 -2.51 13.46
CA GLY A 43 -4.08 -1.34 13.05
C GLY A 43 -3.33 -0.36 12.15
N ARG A 44 -2.10 -0.70 11.71
CA ARG A 44 -1.33 0.16 10.79
C ARG A 44 -1.64 -0.17 9.34
N SER A 45 -1.81 0.86 8.53
CA SER A 45 -1.89 0.74 7.08
C SER A 45 -0.50 0.59 6.45
N VAL A 46 -0.45 0.27 5.16
CA VAL A 46 0.83 0.32 4.41
C VAL A 46 1.35 1.75 4.33
N LEU A 47 0.47 2.76 4.23
CA LEU A 47 0.85 4.17 4.28
C LEU A 47 1.60 4.51 5.58
N ASP A 48 1.12 4.03 6.73
CA ASP A 48 1.78 4.24 8.03
C ASP A 48 3.15 3.60 8.09
N ILE A 49 3.30 2.41 7.51
CA ILE A 49 4.58 1.69 7.46
C ILE A 49 5.57 2.47 6.57
N VAL A 50 5.14 2.86 5.37
CA VAL A 50 5.97 3.59 4.40
C VAL A 50 6.43 4.94 4.96
N LYS A 51 5.59 5.66 5.71
CA LYS A 51 5.95 6.91 6.41
C LYS A 51 7.17 6.77 7.34
N THR A 52 7.43 5.57 7.86
CA THR A 52 8.59 5.31 8.74
C THR A 52 9.89 5.02 7.98
N HIS A 53 9.84 4.81 6.67
CA HIS A 53 10.98 4.41 5.86
C HIS A 53 11.60 5.59 5.09
N ARG A 54 12.92 5.78 5.23
CA ARG A 54 13.67 6.88 4.61
C ARG A 54 13.56 6.94 3.07
N HIS A 55 13.37 5.79 2.43
CA HIS A 55 13.25 5.66 0.97
C HIS A 55 11.81 5.38 0.51
N GLY A 56 10.82 5.65 1.36
CA GLY A 56 9.41 5.41 1.09
C GLY A 56 8.68 6.55 0.36
N VAL A 57 9.35 7.66 0.05
CA VAL A 57 8.67 8.89 -0.43
C VAL A 57 7.85 8.65 -1.70
N GLU A 58 8.42 8.01 -2.71
CA GLU A 58 7.69 7.74 -3.97
C GLU A 58 6.48 6.82 -3.75
N TYR A 59 6.62 5.79 -2.91
CA TYR A 59 5.52 4.89 -2.55
C TYR A 59 4.42 5.60 -1.75
N LEU A 60 4.81 6.53 -0.88
CA LEU A 60 3.89 7.35 -0.11
C LEU A 60 3.06 8.24 -1.04
N GLU A 61 3.70 8.89 -2.00
CA GLU A 61 3.03 9.73 -3.00
C GLU A 61 2.03 8.92 -3.85
N ILE A 62 2.43 7.73 -4.30
CA ILE A 62 1.54 6.80 -5.03
C ILE A 62 0.31 6.42 -4.20
N LEU A 63 0.51 6.05 -2.93
CA LEU A 63 -0.60 5.67 -2.04
C LEU A 63 -1.55 6.84 -1.78
N VAL A 64 -1.01 8.03 -1.49
CA VAL A 64 -1.82 9.24 -1.24
C VAL A 64 -2.58 9.65 -2.51
N ALA A 65 -1.95 9.59 -3.67
CA ALA A 65 -2.59 9.88 -4.96
C ALA A 65 -3.76 8.92 -5.25
N ALA A 66 -3.66 7.68 -4.78
CA ALA A 66 -4.70 6.67 -4.90
C ALA A 66 -5.76 6.69 -3.76
N GLY A 67 -5.67 7.66 -2.84
CA GLY A 67 -6.69 7.91 -1.81
C GLY A 67 -6.41 7.30 -0.43
N ALA A 68 -5.16 6.89 -0.16
CA ALA A 68 -4.75 6.49 1.19
C ALA A 68 -4.68 7.70 2.14
N VAL A 69 -5.18 7.56 3.37
CA VAL A 69 -5.23 8.63 4.40
C VAL A 69 -4.62 8.23 5.74
#